data_AF-A0A7S3XXQ9-F1
#
_entry.id   AF-A0A7S3XXQ9-F1
#
_cell.length_a   1.000
_cell.length_b   1.000
_cell.length_c   1.000
_cell.angle_alpha   90.00
_cell.angle_beta   90.00
_cell.angle_gamma   90.00
#
_symmetry.space_group_name_H-M   'P 1'
#
loop_
_entity.id
_entity.type
_entity.pdbx_description
1 polymer ?
#
loop_
_entity_poly.entity_id
_entity_poly.type
_entity_poly.pdbx_seq_one_letter_code
_entity_poly.pdbx_strand_id
1 'polypeptide(L)'
;GTIFLRVPHRTGWLLEISGAFFWNIWCAVFACLAAAPTYCVVRRQVLQEVLAGAYPMHMANVAQAVASFVYNGAIALVYQAIMHYLVGFNDAGGVFGYFVAQSWQLLLMFDGLVLMVCELLKHDVLAVTLGMLCMGFFMLYAGFFVQIEDMPPVIGTWLPYLLPFREHMAGAVNNIFGSIDIKVDGSDEYLDREYIIEEVFGYPMASKWNFFAINFAWIVAMRLAHYGLCLFTLRSYK
;
A
#
# COMPACT_ATOMS: atom_id res chain seq x y z
N GLY A 1 6.41 -7.22 14.21
CA GLY A 1 6.27 -8.61 14.63
C GLY A 1 6.39 -8.75 16.13
N THR A 2 7.60 -8.96 16.65
CA THR A 2 7.84 -9.31 18.07
C THR A 2 7.44 -8.25 19.10
N ILE A 3 7.41 -6.97 18.73
CA ILE A 3 6.96 -5.87 19.60
C ILE A 3 5.46 -5.98 19.92
N PHE A 4 4.67 -6.55 19.01
CA PHE A 4 3.21 -6.71 19.14
C PHE A 4 2.82 -8.18 19.33
N LEU A 5 3.62 -8.94 20.08
CA LEU A 5 3.44 -10.39 20.21
C LEU A 5 2.13 -10.71 20.95
N ARG A 6 1.14 -11.25 20.22
CA ARG A 6 -0.16 -11.71 20.74
C ARG A 6 -0.79 -10.73 21.72
N VAL A 7 -1.21 -9.59 21.20
CA VAL A 7 -1.84 -8.54 21.99
C VAL A 7 -3.13 -9.08 22.64
N PRO A 8 -3.29 -9.01 23.98
CA PRO A 8 -4.49 -9.48 24.67
C PRO A 8 -5.70 -8.60 24.34
N HIS A 9 -6.86 -9.20 24.04
CA HIS A 9 -8.11 -8.50 23.69
C HIS A 9 -8.71 -7.72 24.88
N ARG A 10 -8.19 -6.52 25.16
CA ARG A 10 -8.70 -5.51 26.10
C ARG A 10 -8.86 -4.16 25.42
N THR A 11 -9.38 -3.13 26.08
CA THR A 11 -9.51 -1.79 25.48
C THR A 11 -8.18 -1.20 24.97
N GLY A 12 -7.05 -1.48 25.64
CA GLY A 12 -5.70 -1.13 25.16
C GLY A 12 -5.27 -1.84 23.87
N TRP A 13 -5.91 -2.97 23.53
CA TRP A 13 -5.64 -3.74 22.31
C TRP A 13 -5.88 -2.93 21.05
N LEU A 14 -6.87 -2.03 21.06
CA LEU A 14 -7.26 -1.26 19.87
C LEU A 14 -6.13 -0.31 19.42
N LEU A 15 -5.44 0.32 20.37
CA LEU A 15 -4.31 1.19 20.10
C LEU A 15 -3.09 0.36 19.63
N GLU A 16 -2.83 -0.76 20.29
CA GLU A 16 -1.70 -1.62 19.94
C GLU A 16 -1.86 -2.28 18.57
N ILE A 17 -3.07 -2.75 18.23
CA ILE A 17 -3.35 -3.38 16.94
C ILE A 17 -3.38 -2.38 15.80
N SER A 18 -3.86 -1.15 16.05
CA SER A 18 -3.84 -0.07 15.07
C SER A 18 -2.41 0.38 14.78
N GLY A 19 -1.54 0.46 15.80
CA GLY A 19 -0.11 0.68 15.65
C GLY A 19 0.62 -0.47 14.91
N ALA A 20 0.29 -1.72 15.23
CA ALA A 20 0.82 -2.89 14.53
C ALA A 20 0.43 -2.89 13.06
N PHE A 21 -0.83 -2.54 12.76
CA PHE A 21 -1.36 -2.44 11.42
C PHE A 21 -0.73 -1.31 10.62
N PHE A 22 -0.59 -0.13 11.21
CA PHE A 22 0.11 0.99 10.62
C PHE A 22 1.53 0.60 10.21
N TRP A 23 2.30 -0.01 11.13
CA TRP A 23 3.66 -0.44 10.81
C TRP A 23 3.71 -1.56 9.79
N ASN A 24 2.73 -2.47 9.78
CA ASN A 24 2.63 -3.54 8.79
C ASN A 24 2.62 -2.97 7.36
N ILE A 25 1.85 -1.90 7.12
CA ILE A 25 1.77 -1.21 5.84
C ILE A 25 3.08 -0.49 5.53
N TRP A 26 3.56 0.38 6.42
CA TRP A 26 4.69 1.25 6.11
C TRP A 26 6.02 0.51 5.97
N CYS A 27 6.23 -0.57 6.73
CA CYS A 27 7.41 -1.41 6.54
C CYS A 27 7.43 -2.06 5.14
N ALA A 28 6.28 -2.51 4.62
CA ALA A 28 6.19 -3.05 3.27
C ALA A 28 6.49 -1.99 2.20
N VAL A 29 5.98 -0.77 2.41
CA VAL A 29 6.18 0.37 1.52
C VAL A 29 7.65 0.81 1.49
N PHE A 30 8.32 0.90 2.63
CA PHE A 30 9.75 1.25 2.69
C PHE A 30 10.64 0.20 2.01
N ALA A 31 10.29 -1.08 2.09
CA ALA A 31 11.00 -2.12 1.36
C ALA A 31 10.93 -1.92 -0.17
N CYS A 32 9.80 -1.44 -0.69
CA CYS A 32 9.66 -1.11 -2.10
C CYS A 32 10.54 0.08 -2.51
N LEU A 33 10.67 1.10 -1.66
CA LEU A 33 11.53 2.26 -1.91
C LEU A 33 13.01 1.89 -1.96
N ALA A 34 13.44 0.93 -1.16
CA ALA A 34 14.81 0.43 -1.17
C ALA A 34 15.21 -0.15 -2.54
N ALA A 35 14.24 -0.58 -3.36
CA ALA A 35 14.47 -1.07 -4.72
C ALA A 35 14.56 0.04 -5.79
N ALA A 36 14.24 1.30 -5.45
CA ALA A 36 14.28 2.44 -6.37
C ALA A 36 15.60 2.62 -7.15
N PRO A 37 16.80 2.58 -6.54
CA PRO A 37 18.04 2.74 -7.29
C PRO A 37 18.24 1.62 -8.32
N THR A 38 17.80 0.40 -8.00
CA THR A 38 17.85 -0.75 -8.92
C THR A 38 16.97 -0.48 -10.15
N TYR A 39 15.78 0.11 -9.98
CA TYR A 39 14.92 0.48 -11.10
C TYR A 39 15.55 1.54 -12.01
N CYS A 40 16.26 2.52 -11.45
CA CYS A 40 16.98 3.51 -12.26
C CYS A 40 18.08 2.85 -13.13
N VAL A 41 18.79 1.86 -12.60
CA VAL A 41 19.82 1.12 -13.35
C VAL A 41 19.20 0.30 -14.47
N VAL A 42 18.17 -0.50 -14.16
CA VAL A 42 17.48 -1.35 -15.16
C VAL A 42 16.89 -0.51 -16.28
N ARG A 43 16.28 0.63 -15.95
CA ARG A 43 15.77 1.58 -16.94
C ARG A 43 16.82 1.99 -17.97
N ARG A 44 18.04 2.33 -17.53
CA ARG A 44 19.14 2.75 -18.43
C ARG A 44 19.51 1.64 -19.41
N GLN A 45 19.57 0.40 -18.92
CA GLN A 45 19.86 -0.78 -19.73
C GLN A 45 18.76 -1.01 -20.78
N VAL A 46 17.49 -1.00 -20.35
CA VAL A 46 16.33 -1.15 -21.24
C VAL A 46 16.33 -0.07 -22.33
N LEU A 47 16.62 1.18 -21.97
CA LEU A 47 16.68 2.26 -22.95
C LEU A 47 17.76 2.02 -24.02
N GLN A 48 18.96 1.55 -23.62
CA GLN A 48 20.04 1.23 -24.54
C GLN A 48 19.66 0.08 -25.49
N GLU A 49 19.04 -0.99 -24.97
CA GLU A 49 18.61 -2.15 -25.75
C GLU A 49 17.49 -1.79 -26.74
N VAL A 50 16.55 -0.94 -26.34
CA VAL A 50 15.48 -0.43 -27.22
C VAL A 50 16.05 0.46 -28.32
N LEU A 51 17.02 1.33 -28.00
CA LEU A 51 17.70 2.17 -29.00
C LEU A 51 18.58 1.36 -29.96
N ALA A 52 19.17 0.26 -29.49
CA ALA A 52 19.89 -0.71 -30.31
C ALA A 52 18.97 -1.58 -31.19
N GLY A 53 17.65 -1.50 -30.99
CA GLY A 53 16.65 -2.22 -31.77
C GLY A 53 16.47 -3.69 -31.37
N ALA A 54 16.90 -4.10 -30.16
CA ALA A 54 16.77 -5.48 -29.69
C ALA A 54 15.30 -5.89 -29.48
N TYR A 55 14.47 -5.01 -28.93
CA TYR A 55 13.04 -5.21 -28.72
C TYR A 55 12.31 -3.86 -28.58
N PRO A 56 10.98 -3.82 -28.78
CA PRO A 56 10.21 -2.59 -28.59
C PRO A 56 9.89 -2.30 -27.12
N MET A 57 9.76 -1.01 -26.76
CA MET A 57 9.54 -0.55 -25.38
C MET A 57 8.33 -1.18 -24.68
N HIS A 58 7.26 -1.50 -25.42
CA HIS A 58 6.08 -2.13 -24.84
C HIS A 58 6.35 -3.55 -24.33
N MET A 59 7.23 -4.30 -24.99
CA MET A 59 7.59 -5.65 -24.58
C MET A 59 8.37 -5.63 -23.27
N ALA A 60 9.31 -4.70 -23.12
CA ALA A 60 10.06 -4.48 -21.88
C ALA A 60 9.13 -4.14 -20.70
N ASN A 61 8.21 -3.21 -20.91
CA ASN A 61 7.28 -2.78 -19.87
C ASN A 61 6.33 -3.89 -19.43
N VAL A 62 5.82 -4.71 -20.36
CA VAL A 62 4.98 -5.87 -20.03
C VAL A 62 5.80 -6.94 -19.29
N ALA A 63 7.01 -7.24 -19.76
CA ALA A 63 7.90 -8.20 -19.09
C ALA A 63 8.21 -7.76 -17.65
N GLN A 64 8.51 -6.48 -17.44
CA GLN A 64 8.73 -5.90 -16.12
C GLN A 64 7.47 -5.99 -15.24
N ALA A 65 6.30 -5.67 -15.78
CA ALA A 65 5.04 -5.73 -15.03
C ALA A 65 4.72 -7.16 -14.58
N VAL A 66 4.92 -8.16 -15.44
CA VAL A 66 4.71 -9.58 -15.09
C VAL A 66 5.72 -10.05 -14.05
N ALA A 67 6.99 -9.69 -14.20
CA ALA A 67 8.03 -10.03 -13.23
C ALA A 67 7.73 -9.43 -11.84
N SER A 68 7.36 -8.14 -11.80
CA SER A 68 6.96 -7.44 -10.57
C SER A 68 5.71 -8.05 -9.94
N PHE A 69 4.73 -8.45 -10.75
CA PHE A 69 3.51 -9.11 -10.28
C PHE A 69 3.79 -10.37 -9.47
N VAL A 70 4.61 -11.28 -10.02
CA VAL A 70 4.95 -12.55 -9.39
C VAL A 70 5.84 -12.33 -8.16
N TYR A 71 6.89 -11.51 -8.30
CA TYR A 71 7.84 -11.23 -7.22
C TYR A 71 7.17 -10.58 -6.00
N ASN A 72 6.35 -9.55 -6.21
CA ASN A 72 5.64 -8.89 -5.12
C ASN A 72 4.60 -9.81 -4.45
N GLY A 73 4.01 -10.75 -5.20
CA GLY A 73 3.09 -11.73 -4.63
C GLY A 73 3.80 -12.69 -3.67
N ALA A 74 4.98 -13.18 -4.05
CA ALA A 74 5.79 -14.03 -3.20
C ALA A 74 6.23 -13.31 -1.91
N ILE A 75 6.69 -12.05 -2.02
CA ILE A 75 7.08 -11.25 -0.85
C ILE A 75 5.89 -10.96 0.05
N ALA A 76 4.74 -10.57 -0.51
CA ALA A 76 3.53 -10.30 0.26
C ALA A 76 3.11 -11.52 1.09
N LEU A 77 3.17 -12.72 0.49
CA LEU A 77 2.84 -13.97 1.18
C LEU A 77 3.80 -14.24 2.33
N VAL A 78 5.11 -14.20 2.09
CA VAL A 78 6.12 -14.45 3.12
C VAL A 78 6.03 -13.42 4.25
N TYR A 79 5.88 -12.15 3.89
CA TYR A 79 5.79 -11.05 4.85
C TYR A 79 4.56 -11.17 5.75
N GLN A 80 3.38 -11.43 5.16
CA GLN A 80 2.16 -11.60 5.96
C GLN A 80 2.14 -12.92 6.72
N ALA A 81 2.75 -13.99 6.21
CA ALA A 81 2.91 -15.23 6.98
C ALA A 81 3.73 -15.01 8.27
N ILE A 82 4.64 -14.04 8.29
CA ILE A 82 5.38 -13.70 9.51
C ILE A 82 4.57 -12.72 10.37
N MET A 83 4.08 -11.62 9.80
CA MET A 83 3.40 -10.58 10.58
C MET A 83 2.04 -11.04 11.13
N HIS A 84 1.24 -11.73 10.33
CA HIS A 84 -0.12 -12.14 10.73
C HIS A 84 -0.11 -13.08 11.93
N TYR A 85 0.78 -14.07 11.91
CA TYR A 85 0.90 -15.05 12.99
C TYR A 85 1.64 -14.53 14.22
N LEU A 86 2.58 -13.59 14.05
CA LEU A 86 3.27 -12.96 15.19
C LEU A 86 2.38 -11.98 15.94
N VAL A 87 1.62 -11.15 15.21
CA VAL A 87 0.72 -10.16 15.82
C VAL A 87 -0.55 -10.85 16.35
N GLY A 88 -1.02 -11.89 15.67
CA GLY A 88 -2.25 -12.60 16.02
C GLY A 88 -3.48 -11.77 15.69
N PHE A 89 -3.54 -11.19 14.48
CA PHE A 89 -4.66 -10.33 14.06
C PHE A 89 -6.01 -11.07 14.09
N ASN A 90 -6.09 -12.27 13.50
CA ASN A 90 -7.25 -13.18 13.58
C ASN A 90 -6.83 -14.57 13.06
N ASP A 91 -7.21 -15.66 13.73
CA ASP A 91 -6.91 -17.02 13.26
C ASP A 91 -7.78 -17.48 12.07
N ALA A 92 -8.77 -16.70 11.66
CA ALA A 92 -9.60 -17.01 10.50
C ALA A 92 -8.79 -16.92 9.19
N GLY A 93 -8.69 -18.04 8.46
CA GLY A 93 -7.94 -18.13 7.20
C GLY A 93 -8.41 -17.15 6.10
N GLY A 94 -9.70 -16.75 6.13
CA GLY A 94 -10.23 -15.74 5.20
C GLY A 94 -9.70 -14.32 5.45
N VAL A 95 -9.33 -14.00 6.70
CA VAL A 95 -8.74 -12.71 7.08
C VAL A 95 -7.28 -12.67 6.62
N PHE A 96 -6.55 -13.77 6.81
CA PHE A 96 -5.18 -13.93 6.33
C PHE A 96 -5.08 -13.78 4.80
N GLY A 97 -5.93 -14.49 4.04
CA GLY A 97 -5.93 -14.42 2.58
C GLY A 97 -6.17 -13.00 2.06
N TYR A 98 -7.08 -12.25 2.70
CA TYR A 98 -7.31 -10.85 2.35
C TYR A 98 -6.09 -9.97 2.66
N PHE A 99 -5.41 -10.16 3.79
CA PHE A 99 -4.19 -9.40 4.12
C PHE A 99 -3.04 -9.65 3.15
N VAL A 100 -2.87 -10.90 2.70
CA VAL A 100 -1.88 -11.23 1.66
C VAL A 100 -2.23 -10.49 0.37
N ALA A 101 -3.47 -10.59 -0.10
CA ALA A 101 -3.91 -9.92 -1.32
C ALA A 101 -3.79 -8.39 -1.23
N GLN A 102 -4.15 -7.82 -0.08
CA GLN A 102 -4.05 -6.40 0.20
C GLN A 102 -2.60 -5.90 0.21
N SER A 103 -1.69 -6.64 0.86
CA SER A 103 -0.26 -6.28 0.89
C SER A 103 0.36 -6.40 -0.50
N TRP A 104 -0.06 -7.39 -1.26
CA TRP A 104 0.36 -7.55 -2.65
C TRP A 104 -0.06 -6.36 -3.52
N GLN A 105 -1.31 -5.90 -3.40
CA GLN A 105 -1.78 -4.69 -4.08
C GLN A 105 -0.96 -3.46 -3.70
N LEU A 106 -0.68 -3.28 -2.40
CA LEU A 106 0.12 -2.16 -1.90
C LEU A 106 1.53 -2.15 -2.49
N LEU A 107 2.20 -3.31 -2.49
CA LEU A 107 3.53 -3.45 -3.10
C LEU A 107 3.48 -3.12 -4.60
N LEU A 108 2.49 -3.63 -5.34
CA LEU A 108 2.35 -3.34 -6.77
C LEU A 108 2.09 -1.86 -7.08
N MET A 109 1.32 -1.21 -6.22
CA MET A 109 1.00 0.21 -6.34
C MET A 109 2.25 1.06 -6.13
N PHE A 110 3.00 0.77 -5.07
CA PHE A 110 4.23 1.50 -4.77
C PHE A 110 5.32 1.24 -5.78
N ASP A 111 5.41 0.02 -6.27
CA ASP A 111 6.31 -0.31 -7.36
C ASP A 111 6.04 0.55 -8.59
N GLY A 112 4.76 0.68 -8.98
CA GLY A 112 4.35 1.56 -10.07
C GLY A 112 4.68 3.04 -9.81
N LEU A 113 4.49 3.52 -8.58
CA LEU A 113 4.79 4.90 -8.21
C LEU A 113 6.29 5.21 -8.24
N VAL A 114 7.11 4.33 -7.68
CA VAL A 114 8.57 4.48 -7.69
C VAL A 114 9.08 4.47 -9.14
N LEU A 115 8.57 3.57 -9.98
CA LEU A 115 8.90 3.51 -11.40
C LEU A 115 8.54 4.81 -12.14
N MET A 116 7.36 5.39 -11.85
CA MET A 116 6.95 6.68 -12.39
C MET A 116 7.93 7.81 -12.00
N VAL A 117 8.36 7.84 -10.73
CA VAL A 117 9.34 8.80 -10.23
C VAL A 117 10.72 8.60 -10.88
N CYS A 118 11.16 7.35 -11.06
CA CYS A 118 12.41 7.01 -11.74
C CYS A 118 12.41 7.41 -13.22
N GLU A 119 11.26 7.39 -13.89
CA GLU A 119 11.14 7.88 -15.27
C GLU A 119 11.21 9.40 -15.34
N LEU A 120 10.51 10.08 -14.44
CA LEU A 120 10.45 11.54 -14.36
C LEU A 120 11.82 12.15 -14.02
N LEU A 121 12.48 11.59 -13.01
CA LEU A 121 13.76 12.06 -12.51
C LEU A 121 14.86 11.17 -13.06
N LYS A 122 15.55 11.64 -14.10
CA LYS A 122 16.64 10.91 -14.78
C LYS A 122 17.93 10.77 -13.92
N HIS A 123 17.84 11.00 -12.61
CA HIS A 123 18.93 10.91 -11.62
C HIS A 123 18.53 10.05 -10.43
N ASP A 124 19.42 9.12 -10.07
CA ASP A 124 19.15 8.04 -9.10
C ASP A 124 18.86 8.58 -7.69
N VAL A 125 19.72 9.49 -7.20
CA VAL A 125 19.57 10.08 -5.87
C VAL A 125 18.31 10.93 -5.77
N LEU A 126 18.02 11.71 -6.83
CA LEU A 126 16.85 12.58 -6.86
C LEU A 126 15.54 11.77 -6.88
N ALA A 127 15.52 10.67 -7.63
CA ALA A 127 14.38 9.74 -7.69
C ALA A 127 14.08 9.12 -6.32
N VAL A 128 15.11 8.65 -5.61
CA VAL A 128 14.97 8.12 -4.25
C VAL A 128 14.43 9.20 -3.30
N THR A 129 15.03 10.40 -3.29
CA THR A 129 14.61 11.50 -2.42
C THR A 129 13.16 11.92 -2.67
N LEU A 130 12.75 12.07 -3.94
CA LEU A 130 11.36 12.39 -4.25
C LEU A 130 10.41 11.25 -3.84
N GLY A 131 10.81 9.99 -4.05
CA GLY A 131 10.06 8.83 -3.59
C GLY A 131 9.83 8.84 -2.08
N MET A 132 10.85 9.20 -1.29
CA MET A 132 10.73 9.34 0.17
C MET A 132 9.77 10.47 0.55
N LEU A 133 9.83 11.62 -0.14
CA LEU A 133 8.93 12.75 0.10
C LEU A 133 7.48 12.38 -0.21
N CYS A 134 7.23 11.70 -1.33
CA CYS A 134 5.89 11.20 -1.66
C CYS A 134 5.38 10.23 -0.60
N MET A 135 6.22 9.31 -0.12
CA MET A 135 5.84 8.37 0.96
C MET A 135 5.51 9.09 2.26
N GLY A 136 6.35 10.03 2.70
CA GLY A 136 6.10 10.81 3.91
C GLY A 136 4.81 11.63 3.82
N PHE A 137 4.54 12.19 2.63
CA PHE A 137 3.29 12.88 2.36
C PHE A 137 2.08 11.95 2.45
N PHE A 138 2.14 10.77 1.83
CA PHE A 138 1.07 9.78 1.94
C PHE A 138 0.87 9.29 3.37
N MET A 139 1.94 9.17 4.15
CA MET A 139 1.89 8.76 5.56
C MET A 139 1.16 9.77 6.43
N LEU A 140 1.35 11.07 6.18
CA LEU A 140 0.69 12.13 6.92
C LEU A 140 -0.82 12.19 6.61
N TYR A 141 -1.19 11.99 5.34
CA TYR A 141 -2.57 12.17 4.86
C TYR A 141 -3.35 10.85 4.71
N ALA A 142 -2.80 9.71 5.15
CA ALA A 142 -3.49 8.41 5.10
C ALA A 142 -4.70 8.30 6.04
N GLY A 143 -4.91 9.26 6.95
CA GLY A 143 -6.02 9.28 7.91
C GLY A 143 -5.72 8.61 9.25
N PHE A 144 -4.49 8.09 9.46
CA PHE A 144 -4.09 7.45 10.72
C PHE A 144 -3.67 8.44 11.81
N PHE A 145 -2.85 9.44 11.48
CA PHE A 145 -2.35 10.43 12.45
C PHE A 145 -3.33 11.58 12.68
N VAL A 146 -4.03 11.98 11.63
CA VAL A 146 -5.03 13.05 11.63
C VAL A 146 -6.29 12.46 11.02
N GLN A 147 -7.41 12.51 11.74
CA GLN A 147 -8.70 12.10 11.21
C GLN A 147 -9.08 13.00 10.03
N ILE A 148 -9.78 12.45 9.04
CA ILE A 148 -10.10 13.17 7.80
C ILE A 148 -10.96 14.41 8.09
N GLU A 149 -11.82 14.35 9.11
CA GLU A 149 -12.70 15.45 9.53
C GLU A 149 -11.94 16.63 10.15
N ASP A 150 -10.81 16.35 10.80
CA ASP A 150 -9.95 17.35 11.45
C ASP A 150 -8.93 17.97 10.48
N MET A 151 -8.84 17.48 9.24
CA MET A 151 -7.93 18.05 8.25
C MET A 151 -8.43 19.42 7.76
N PRO A 152 -7.51 20.35 7.41
CA PRO A 152 -7.90 21.63 6.81
C PRO A 152 -8.83 21.41 5.62
N PRO A 153 -9.94 22.17 5.47
CA PRO A 153 -11.02 21.85 4.54
C PRO A 153 -10.57 21.81 3.08
N VAL A 154 -9.55 22.59 2.73
CA VAL A 154 -8.94 22.57 1.38
C VAL A 154 -8.21 21.26 1.11
N ILE A 155 -7.58 20.64 2.11
CA ILE A 155 -6.79 19.42 1.92
C ILE A 155 -7.65 18.18 2.17
N GLY A 156 -8.48 18.19 3.22
CA GLY A 156 -9.31 17.07 3.64
C GLY A 156 -10.42 16.68 2.64
N THR A 157 -10.85 17.59 1.76
CA THR A 157 -11.96 17.31 0.82
C THR A 157 -11.58 16.50 -0.40
N TRP A 158 -10.36 16.63 -0.93
CA TRP A 158 -9.96 15.96 -2.18
C TRP A 158 -8.75 15.05 -1.99
N LEU A 159 -7.83 15.40 -1.09
CA LEU A 159 -6.57 14.68 -0.98
C LEU A 159 -6.76 13.25 -0.50
N PRO A 160 -7.52 12.97 0.59
CA PRO A 160 -7.75 11.60 1.04
C PRO A 160 -8.41 10.70 -0.01
N TYR A 161 -9.21 11.27 -0.92
CA TYR A 161 -9.87 10.53 -2.00
C TYR A 161 -8.95 10.26 -3.20
N LEU A 162 -7.94 11.10 -3.42
CA LEU A 162 -6.88 10.83 -4.40
C LEU A 162 -5.84 9.83 -3.88
N LEU A 163 -5.76 9.63 -2.57
CA LEU A 163 -4.80 8.73 -1.97
C LEU A 163 -5.37 7.31 -1.87
N PRO A 164 -4.88 6.33 -2.64
CA PRO A 164 -5.32 4.94 -2.53
C PRO A 164 -5.09 4.35 -1.12
N PHE A 165 -4.23 4.98 -0.32
CA PHE A 165 -4.04 4.67 1.09
C PHE A 165 -5.31 4.72 1.92
N ARG A 166 -6.20 5.68 1.69
CA ARG A 166 -7.45 5.76 2.45
C ARG A 166 -8.26 4.50 2.29
N GLU A 167 -8.46 4.08 1.04
CA GLU A 167 -9.22 2.88 0.70
C GLU A 167 -8.50 1.61 1.18
N HIS A 168 -7.17 1.61 1.13
CA HIS A 168 -6.37 0.53 1.70
C HIS A 168 -6.59 0.42 3.23
N MET A 169 -6.50 1.51 3.97
CA MET A 169 -6.73 1.53 5.43
C MET A 169 -8.17 1.09 5.74
N ALA A 170 -9.17 1.65 5.05
CA ALA A 170 -10.57 1.28 5.20
C ALA A 170 -10.81 -0.22 4.97
N GLY A 171 -10.22 -0.79 3.91
CA GLY A 171 -10.35 -2.21 3.59
C GLY A 171 -9.75 -3.14 4.64
N ALA A 172 -8.63 -2.75 5.25
CA ALA A 172 -8.02 -3.54 6.31
C ALA A 172 -8.79 -3.45 7.63
N VAL A 173 -9.21 -2.25 8.03
CA VAL A 173 -10.03 -2.03 9.24
C VAL A 173 -11.31 -2.87 9.15
N ASN A 174 -12.01 -2.81 8.02
CA ASN A 174 -13.19 -3.65 7.76
C ASN A 174 -12.88 -5.16 7.79
N ASN A 175 -11.68 -5.58 7.39
CA ASN A 175 -11.29 -6.99 7.43
C ASN A 175 -10.94 -7.50 8.83
N ILE A 176 -10.29 -6.69 9.67
CA ILE A 176 -9.97 -7.03 11.07
C ILE A 176 -11.25 -6.99 11.91
N PHE A 177 -11.86 -5.81 12.02
CA PHE A 177 -12.93 -5.54 12.97
C PHE A 177 -14.30 -6.05 12.50
N GLY A 178 -14.47 -6.29 11.19
CA GLY A 178 -15.67 -6.96 10.69
C GLY A 178 -15.79 -8.43 11.13
N SER A 179 -14.71 -9.02 11.66
CA SER A 179 -14.63 -10.45 12.02
C SER A 179 -14.34 -10.71 13.50
N ILE A 180 -14.21 -9.67 14.33
CA ILE A 180 -13.81 -9.77 15.74
C ILE A 180 -14.80 -9.00 16.61
N ASP A 181 -15.27 -9.64 17.68
CA ASP A 181 -16.04 -8.99 18.74
C ASP A 181 -15.12 -8.62 19.90
N ILE A 182 -15.03 -7.32 20.23
CA ILE A 182 -14.18 -6.82 21.31
C ILE A 182 -15.03 -6.72 22.58
N LYS A 183 -14.57 -7.28 23.70
CA LYS A 183 -15.20 -7.07 25.01
C LYS A 183 -14.74 -5.74 25.63
N VAL A 184 -15.67 -5.00 26.23
CA VAL A 184 -15.35 -3.81 27.03
C VAL A 184 -14.66 -4.24 28.33
N ASP A 185 -13.59 -3.54 28.73
CA ASP A 185 -12.86 -3.88 29.95
C ASP A 185 -13.73 -3.55 31.18
N GLY A 186 -14.07 -4.58 31.97
CA GLY A 186 -14.92 -4.44 33.17
C GLY A 186 -16.43 -4.62 32.99
N SER A 187 -16.92 -4.97 31.79
CA SER A 187 -18.31 -5.41 31.57
C SER A 187 -18.37 -6.66 30.67
N ASP A 188 -19.48 -7.41 30.73
CA ASP A 188 -19.74 -8.55 29.83
C ASP A 188 -20.30 -8.12 28.46
N GLU A 189 -20.27 -6.81 28.17
CA GLU A 189 -20.78 -6.24 26.93
C GLU A 189 -19.70 -6.23 25.85
N TYR A 190 -20.13 -6.58 24.63
CA TYR A 190 -19.30 -6.49 23.44
C TYR A 190 -19.50 -5.11 22.81
N LEU A 191 -18.40 -4.50 22.38
CA LEU A 191 -18.42 -3.27 21.61
C LEU A 191 -19.05 -3.52 20.24
N ASP A 192 -19.93 -2.61 19.83
CA ASP A 192 -20.56 -2.69 18.53
C ASP A 192 -19.53 -2.47 17.41
N ARG A 193 -19.64 -3.28 16.35
CA ARG A 193 -18.65 -3.31 15.25
C ARG A 193 -18.73 -2.03 14.41
N GLU A 194 -19.94 -1.53 14.21
CA GLU A 194 -20.22 -0.30 13.47
C GLU A 194 -19.64 0.90 14.20
N TYR A 195 -19.78 0.94 15.53
CA TYR A 195 -19.16 1.97 16.37
C TYR A 195 -17.62 1.99 16.27
N ILE A 196 -16.95 0.84 16.24
CA ILE A 196 -15.47 0.82 16.09
C ILE A 196 -15.05 1.33 14.71
N ILE A 197 -15.72 0.90 13.65
CA ILE A 197 -15.30 1.19 12.28
C ILE A 197 -15.60 2.65 11.91
N GLU A 198 -16.79 3.13 12.27
CA GLU A 198 -17.26 4.46 11.88
C GLU A 198 -16.84 5.53 12.88
N GLU A 199 -17.06 5.34 14.18
CA GLU A 199 -16.79 6.38 15.18
C GLU A 199 -15.30 6.45 15.55
N VAL A 200 -14.61 5.30 15.69
CA VAL A 200 -13.20 5.30 16.12
C VAL A 200 -12.25 5.53 14.96
N PHE A 201 -12.48 4.87 13.81
CA PHE A 201 -11.59 4.97 12.65
C PHE A 201 -12.08 5.92 11.55
N GLY A 202 -13.33 6.39 11.57
CA GLY A 202 -13.83 7.34 10.58
C GLY A 202 -13.94 6.76 9.16
N TYR A 203 -14.06 5.43 9.01
CA TYR A 203 -14.21 4.78 7.72
C TYR A 203 -15.61 4.19 7.56
N PRO A 204 -16.21 4.23 6.35
CA PRO A 204 -17.53 3.66 6.15
C PRO A 204 -17.49 2.13 6.26
N MET A 205 -18.50 1.55 6.92
CA MET A 205 -18.68 0.11 6.93
C MET A 205 -19.17 -0.35 5.55
N ALA A 206 -18.28 -0.97 4.78
CA ALA A 206 -18.58 -1.39 3.41
C ALA A 206 -17.89 -2.71 3.06
N SER A 207 -18.30 -3.32 1.95
CA SER A 207 -17.65 -4.55 1.47
C SER A 207 -16.16 -4.30 1.20
N LYS A 208 -15.31 -5.07 1.87
CA LYS A 208 -13.85 -5.04 1.69
C LYS A 208 -13.40 -5.18 0.23
N TRP A 209 -14.20 -5.86 -0.59
CA TRP A 209 -13.92 -6.04 -2.02
C TRP A 209 -14.10 -4.76 -2.86
N ASN A 210 -14.93 -3.82 -2.42
CA ASN A 210 -15.09 -2.53 -3.11
C ASN A 210 -13.80 -1.71 -2.99
N PHE A 211 -13.26 -1.63 -1.77
CA PHE A 211 -11.99 -0.99 -1.49
C PHE A 211 -10.83 -1.65 -2.24
N PHE A 212 -10.85 -2.99 -2.30
CA PHE A 212 -9.88 -3.76 -3.08
C PHE A 212 -9.94 -3.42 -4.57
N ALA A 213 -11.14 -3.29 -5.15
CA ALA A 213 -11.32 -2.95 -6.57
C ALA A 213 -10.84 -1.53 -6.90
N ILE A 214 -11.12 -0.55 -6.03
CA ILE A 214 -10.64 0.83 -6.20
C ILE A 214 -9.11 0.89 -6.17
N ASN A 215 -8.48 0.18 -5.22
CA ASN A 215 -7.02 0.07 -5.17
C ASN A 215 -6.43 -0.58 -6.42
N PHE A 216 -7.09 -1.62 -6.94
CA PHE A 216 -6.66 -2.28 -8.17
C PHE A 216 -6.72 -1.34 -9.37
N ALA A 217 -7.76 -0.51 -9.47
CA ALA A 217 -7.87 0.51 -10.51
C ALA A 217 -6.70 1.51 -10.46
N TRP A 218 -6.28 1.93 -9.26
CA TRP A 218 -5.10 2.77 -9.08
C TRP A 218 -3.80 2.11 -9.55
N ILE A 219 -3.62 0.80 -9.30
CA ILE A 219 -2.44 0.06 -9.80
C ILE A 219 -2.39 0.11 -11.33
N VAL A 220 -3.52 -0.14 -12.00
CA VAL A 220 -3.61 -0.08 -13.45
C VAL A 220 -3.31 1.34 -13.95
N ALA A 221 -3.88 2.36 -13.31
CA ALA A 221 -3.63 3.76 -13.66
C ALA A 221 -2.13 4.12 -13.54
N MET A 222 -1.46 3.71 -12.45
CA MET A 222 -0.03 3.95 -12.24
C MET A 222 0.83 3.23 -13.29
N ARG A 223 0.47 2.01 -13.68
CA ARG A 223 1.18 1.27 -14.74
C ARG A 223 1.02 1.91 -16.11
N LEU A 224 -0.18 2.40 -16.44
CA LEU A 224 -0.43 3.14 -17.67
C LEU A 224 0.31 4.48 -17.69
N ALA A 225 0.36 5.18 -16.56
CA ALA A 225 1.13 6.41 -16.41
C ALA A 225 2.63 6.18 -16.63
N HIS A 226 3.19 5.14 -15.99
CA HIS A 226 4.58 4.72 -16.20
C HIS A 226 4.85 4.40 -17.68
N TYR A 227 3.98 3.61 -18.32
CA TYR A 227 4.10 3.31 -19.76
C TYR A 227 4.08 4.57 -20.63
N GLY A 228 3.19 5.54 -20.33
CA GLY A 228 3.12 6.82 -21.02
C GLY A 228 4.42 7.63 -20.87
N LEU A 229 5.00 7.68 -19.67
CA LEU A 229 6.29 8.34 -19.43
C LEU A 229 7.43 7.66 -20.17
N CYS A 230 7.48 6.33 -20.19
CA CYS A 230 8.46 5.58 -20.97
C CYS A 230 8.42 5.94 -22.46
N LEU A 231 7.22 6.03 -23.04
CA LEU A 231 7.05 6.44 -24.44
C LEU A 231 7.49 7.89 -24.69
N PHE A 232 7.17 8.80 -23.76
CA PHE A 232 7.59 10.20 -23.84
C PHE A 232 9.11 10.33 -23.77
N THR A 233 9.75 9.60 -22.86
CA THR A 233 11.21 9.52 -22.76
C THR A 233 11.82 9.00 -24.06
N LEU A 234 11.29 7.91 -24.63
CA LEU A 234 11.80 7.35 -25.90
C LEU A 234 11.71 8.35 -27.06
N ARG A 235 10.62 9.12 -27.15
CA ARG A 235 10.45 10.16 -28.19
C ARG A 235 11.47 11.28 -28.07
N SER A 236 11.99 11.54 -26.88
CA SER A 236 13.00 12.59 -26.65
C SER A 236 14.41 12.18 -27.11
N TYR A 237 14.65 10.88 -27.35
CA TYR A 237 15.93 10.33 -27.82
C TYR A 237 15.96 10.01 -29.32
N LYS A 238 14.83 10.14 -30.03
CA LYS A 238 14.74 10.01 -31.49
C LYS A 238 14.79 11.39 -32.14
#